data_AF-A0AAJ0B0X6-F1
#
_entry.id   AF-A0AAJ0B0X6-F1
#
_cell.length_a   1.000
_cell.length_b   1.000
_cell.length_c   1.000
_cell.angle_alpha   90.00
_cell.angle_beta   90.00
_cell.angle_gamma   90.00
#
_symmetry.space_group_name_H-M   'P 1'
#
loop_
_entity.id
_entity.type
_entity.pdbx_description
1 polymer ?
#
loop_
_entity_poly.entity_id
_entity_poly.type
_entity_poly.pdbx_seq_one_letter_code
_entity_poly.pdbx_strand_id
1 'polypeptide(L)'
;VFIIIDALDECDDSNRQRSRFVKEMLDYQAACEVNFLVTSRPIPNVTAQFERFPWVEVCAQRSDLQKYVEARLKDLRPVVRNNIQLHEEIRTTISGAADGL
;
A
#
# COMPACT_ATOMS: atom_id res chain seq x y z
N VAL A 1 -5.42 12.07 20.29
CA VAL A 1 -4.15 12.05 19.49
C VAL A 1 -4.31 11.05 18.35
N PHE A 2 -3.69 11.28 17.18
CA PHE A 2 -3.66 10.31 16.08
C PHE A 2 -2.24 9.78 15.87
N ILE A 3 -2.10 8.46 15.75
CA ILE A 3 -0.82 7.78 15.50
C ILE A 3 -0.96 7.00 14.20
N ILE A 4 -0.04 7.23 13.27
CA ILE A 4 0.01 6.53 11.98
C ILE A 4 1.16 5.53 12.04
N ILE A 5 0.85 4.27 11.76
CA ILE A 5 1.83 3.20 11.64
C ILE A 5 1.85 2.78 10.18
N ASP A 6 2.97 3.05 9.53
CA ASP A 6 3.18 2.67 8.13
C ASP A 6 3.83 1.28 8.02
N ALA A 7 3.44 0.51 7.01
CA ALA A 7 4.04 -0.77 6.63
C ALA A 7 4.14 -1.80 7.78
N LEU A 8 3.04 -2.04 8.50
CA LEU A 8 3.02 -2.99 9.62
C LEU A 8 3.45 -4.41 9.22
N ASP A 9 3.24 -4.80 7.96
CA ASP A 9 3.69 -6.10 7.45
C ASP A 9 5.21 -6.30 7.47
N GLU A 10 6.00 -5.23 7.41
CA GLU A 10 7.47 -5.26 7.49
C GLU A 10 7.97 -5.49 8.94
N CYS A 11 7.07 -5.46 9.93
CA CYS A 11 7.38 -5.86 11.30
C CYS A 11 7.49 -7.38 11.38
N ASP A 12 8.69 -7.88 11.69
CA ASP A 12 8.97 -9.30 11.82
C ASP A 12 8.03 -9.98 12.84
N ASP A 13 7.65 -11.22 12.53
CA ASP A 13 6.76 -12.02 13.36
C ASP A 13 7.40 -13.36 13.76
N SER A 14 8.68 -13.58 13.45
CA SER A 14 9.45 -14.78 13.82
C SER A 14 9.34 -15.11 15.32
N ASN A 15 9.30 -14.06 16.15
CA ASN A 15 9.14 -14.14 17.61
C ASN A 15 7.84 -13.47 18.10
N ARG A 16 6.78 -13.49 17.30
CA ARG A 16 5.50 -12.84 17.58
C ARG A 16 5.63 -11.32 17.85
N GLN A 17 6.69 -10.69 17.36
CA GLN A 17 7.00 -9.30 17.71
C GLN A 17 5.89 -8.37 17.21
N ARG A 18 5.50 -8.49 15.94
CA ARG A 18 4.34 -7.78 15.39
C ARG A 18 3.06 -8.03 16.17
N SER A 19 2.75 -9.29 16.47
CA SER A 19 1.54 -9.65 17.22
C SER A 19 1.49 -9.01 18.62
N ARG A 20 2.62 -8.96 19.34
CA ARG A 20 2.72 -8.26 20.62
C ARG A 20 2.58 -6.75 20.44
N PHE A 21 3.20 -6.18 19.41
CA PHE A 21 3.11 -4.75 19.13
C PHE A 21 1.66 -4.32 18.87
N VAL A 22 0.92 -5.07 18.04
CA VAL A 22 -0.51 -4.83 17.81
C VAL A 22 -1.31 -4.94 19.11
N LYS A 23 -1.03 -5.93 19.96
CA LYS A 23 -1.68 -6.06 21.26
C LYS A 23 -1.44 -4.82 22.14
N GLU A 24 -0.20 -4.41 22.33
CA GLU A 24 0.15 -3.24 23.15
C GLU A 24 -0.49 -1.95 22.60
N MET A 25 -0.54 -1.81 21.26
CA MET A 25 -1.21 -0.70 20.59
C MET A 25 -2.70 -0.65 20.94
N LEU A 26 -3.41 -1.79 20.88
CA LEU A 26 -4.83 -1.89 21.19
C LEU A 26 -5.11 -1.70 22.69
N ASP A 27 -4.28 -2.27 23.56
CA ASP A 27 -4.38 -2.09 25.01
C ASP A 27 -4.18 -0.61 25.37
N TYR A 28 -3.25 0.07 24.73
CA TYR A 28 -3.04 1.51 24.88
C TYR A 28 -4.22 2.33 24.36
N GLN A 29 -4.82 1.95 23.23
CA GLN A 29 -6.04 2.58 22.71
C GLN A 29 -7.22 2.45 23.68
N ALA A 30 -7.34 1.32 24.37
CA ALA A 30 -8.42 1.10 25.34
C ALA A 30 -8.23 1.92 26.63
N ALA A 31 -6.98 2.19 27.02
CA ALA A 31 -6.64 2.92 28.23
C ALA A 31 -6.56 4.44 28.03
N CYS A 32 -6.37 4.92 26.80
CA CYS A 32 -6.10 6.33 26.49
C CYS A 32 -6.91 6.82 25.29
N GLU A 33 -7.23 8.12 25.24
CA GLU A 33 -7.93 8.74 24.10
C GLU A 33 -7.00 8.96 22.88
N VAL A 34 -6.60 7.85 22.25
CA VAL A 34 -5.78 7.82 21.04
C VAL A 34 -6.50 7.07 19.91
N ASN A 35 -6.20 7.45 18.67
CA ASN A 35 -6.71 6.79 17.47
C ASN A 35 -5.52 6.33 16.62
N PHE A 36 -5.63 5.12 16.08
CA PHE A 36 -4.61 4.54 15.22
C PHE A 36 -5.09 4.45 13.77
N LEU A 37 -4.19 4.77 12.85
CA LEU A 37 -4.31 4.42 11.42
C LEU A 37 -3.12 3.56 11.07
N VAL A 38 -3.38 2.35 10.57
CA VAL A 38 -2.34 1.37 10.25
C VAL A 38 -2.41 1.04 8.76
N THR A 39 -1.27 1.05 8.08
CA THR A 39 -1.14 0.57 6.70
C THR A 39 -0.36 -0.75 6.69
N SER A 40 -0.69 -1.62 5.74
CA SER A 40 -0.04 -2.91 5.54
C SER A 40 -0.36 -3.45 4.16
N ARG A 41 0.51 -4.29 3.60
CA ARG A 41 0.11 -5.21 2.52
C ARG A 41 -1.00 -6.17 2.99
N PRO A 42 -1.81 -6.72 2.07
CA PRO A 42 -2.92 -7.62 2.40
C PRO A 42 -2.43 -9.06 2.73
N ILE A 43 -1.61 -9.18 3.78
CA ILE A 43 -1.11 -10.47 4.26
C ILE A 43 -2.14 -11.06 5.23
N PRO A 44 -2.62 -12.31 5.02
CA PRO A 44 -3.67 -12.91 5.85
C PRO A 44 -3.39 -12.87 7.37
N ASN A 45 -2.14 -13.10 7.77
CA ASN A 45 -1.74 -13.07 9.18
C ASN A 45 -1.80 -11.67 9.81
N VAL A 46 -1.69 -10.62 9.01
CA VAL A 46 -1.84 -9.23 9.46
C VAL A 46 -3.31 -8.86 9.45
N THR A 47 -4.01 -9.07 8.33
CA THR A 47 -5.42 -8.66 8.17
C THR A 47 -6.34 -9.34 9.18
N ALA A 48 -6.09 -10.60 9.54
CA ALA A 48 -6.86 -11.34 10.56
C ALA A 48 -6.85 -10.66 11.94
N GLN A 49 -5.81 -9.88 12.27
CA GLN A 49 -5.73 -9.15 13.55
C GLN A 49 -6.63 -7.92 13.58
N PHE A 50 -7.08 -7.43 12.41
CA PHE A 50 -7.85 -6.20 12.26
C PHE A 50 -9.29 -6.40 11.80
N GLU A 51 -9.77 -7.63 11.62
CA GLU A 51 -11.13 -7.93 11.11
C GLU A 51 -12.26 -7.28 11.92
N ARG A 52 -12.02 -7.01 13.21
CA ARG A 52 -12.99 -6.38 14.12
C ARG A 52 -13.01 -4.85 14.03
N PHE A 53 -12.08 -4.25 13.30
CA PHE A 53 -11.93 -2.80 13.17
C PHE A 53 -12.32 -2.36 11.75
N PRO A 54 -12.68 -1.08 11.57
CA PRO A 54 -12.88 -0.53 10.24
C PRO A 54 -11.59 -0.65 9.41
N TRP A 55 -11.71 -1.24 8.23
CA TRP A 55 -10.61 -1.35 7.27
C TRP A 55 -11.11 -1.02 5.87
N VAL A 56 -10.18 -0.59 5.01
CA VAL A 56 -10.45 -0.31 3.61
C VAL A 56 -9.31 -0.88 2.78
N GLU A 57 -9.65 -1.63 1.74
CA GLU A 57 -8.68 -2.05 0.74
C GLU A 57 -8.35 -0.87 -0.18
N VAL A 58 -7.07 -0.62 -0.39
CA VAL A 58 -6.58 0.39 -1.34
C VAL A 58 -5.83 -0.36 -2.43
N CYS A 59 -6.47 -0.48 -3.58
CA CYS A 59 -5.92 -1.16 -4.75
C CYS A 59 -6.31 -0.39 -6.01
N ALA A 60 -5.32 -0.05 -6.84
CA ALA A 60 -5.56 0.66 -8.09
C ALA A 60 -6.06 -0.30 -9.19
N GLN A 61 -7.07 0.10 -9.95
CA GLN A 61 -7.43 -0.65 -11.14
C GLN A 61 -6.36 -0.48 -12.23
N ARG A 62 -6.23 -1.46 -13.11
CA ARG A 62 -5.31 -1.38 -14.25
C ARG A 62 -5.54 -0.13 -15.11
N SER A 63 -6.78 0.32 -15.23
CA SER A 63 -7.14 1.56 -15.94
C SER A 63 -6.63 2.82 -15.23
N ASP A 64 -6.63 2.84 -13.90
CA ASP A 64 -6.10 3.95 -13.10
C ASP A 64 -4.57 4.01 -13.22
N LEU A 65 -3.91 2.86 -13.17
CA LEU A 65 -2.47 2.74 -13.41
C LEU A 65 -2.09 3.19 -14.82
N GLN A 66 -2.85 2.80 -15.84
CA GLN A 66 -2.62 3.24 -17.22
C GLN A 66 -2.72 4.76 -17.35
N LYS A 67 -3.77 5.37 -16.79
CA LYS A 67 -3.95 6.83 -16.79
C LYS A 67 -2.80 7.53 -16.06
N TYR A 68 -2.39 6.99 -14.92
CA TYR A 68 -1.27 7.54 -14.14
C TYR A 68 0.04 7.48 -14.94
N VAL A 69 0.38 6.31 -15.49
CA VAL A 69 1.59 6.11 -16.28
C VAL A 69 1.59 7.01 -17.52
N GLU A 70 0.47 7.10 -18.24
CA GLU A 70 0.32 7.97 -19.40
C GLU A 70 0.54 9.45 -19.06
N ALA A 71 -0.01 9.91 -17.94
CA ALA A 71 0.22 11.28 -17.45
C ALA A 71 1.69 11.56 -17.10
N ARG A 72 2.49 10.53 -16.77
CA ARG A 72 3.93 10.62 -16.47
C ARG A 72 4.83 10.52 -17.69
N LEU A 73 4.35 10.00 -18.83
CA LEU A 73 5.16 9.88 -20.05
C LEU A 73 5.72 11.23 -20.52
N LYS A 74 4.97 12.33 -20.30
CA LYS A 74 5.41 13.69 -20.63
C LYS A 74 6.65 14.15 -19.86
N ASP A 75 6.93 13.55 -18.70
CA ASP A 75 8.06 13.89 -17.83
C ASP A 75 9.34 13.14 -18.24
N LEU A 76 9.24 12.18 -19.19
CA LEU A 76 10.37 11.37 -19.64
C LEU A 76 11.27 12.11 -20.65
N ARG A 77 12.45 11.53 -20.90
CA ARG A 77 13.42 12.06 -21.85
C ARG A 77 12.84 12.13 -23.27
N PRO A 78 13.26 13.11 -24.12
CA PRO A 78 12.77 13.26 -25.49
C PRO A 78 12.81 11.98 -26.34
N VAL A 79 13.86 11.15 -26.17
CA VAL A 79 14.01 9.86 -26.87
C VAL A 79 12.83 8.92 -26.61
N VAL A 80 12.27 8.98 -25.40
CA VAL A 80 11.09 8.19 -25.02
C VAL A 80 9.82 8.88 -25.54
N ARG A 81 9.69 10.20 -25.32
CA ARG A 81 8.51 10.99 -25.70
C ARG A 81 8.16 10.93 -27.19
N ASN A 82 9.17 10.80 -28.05
CA ASN A 82 8.99 10.75 -29.50
C ASN A 82 8.75 9.32 -30.03
N ASN A 83 8.70 8.31 -29.16
CA ASN A 83 8.54 6.91 -29.54
C ASN A 83 7.20 6.35 -29.03
N ILE A 84 6.20 6.32 -29.92
CA ILE A 84 4.85 5.82 -29.64
C ILE A 84 4.85 4.33 -29.24
N GLN A 85 5.72 3.52 -29.85
CA GLN A 85 5.82 2.10 -29.48
C GLN A 85 6.31 1.93 -28.05
N LEU A 86 7.29 2.74 -27.64
CA LEU A 86 7.82 2.73 -26.28
C LEU A 86 6.79 3.25 -25.26
N HIS A 87 5.92 4.18 -25.65
CA HIS A 87 4.81 4.61 -24.79
C HIS A 87 3.86 3.45 -24.47
N GLU A 88 3.48 2.70 -25.49
CA GLU A 88 2.59 1.54 -25.33
C GLU A 88 3.24 0.43 -24.50
N GLU A 89 4.53 0.17 -24.73
CA GLU A 89 5.30 -0.80 -23.96
C GLU A 89 5.39 -0.40 -22.48
N ILE A 90 5.73 0.86 -22.19
CA ILE A 90 5.81 1.38 -20.81
C ILE A 90 4.45 1.29 -20.13
N ARG A 91 3.38 1.79 -20.78
CA ARG A 91 2.03 1.79 -20.23
C ARG A 91 1.56 0.38 -19.92
N THR A 92 1.76 -0.56 -20.85
CA THR A 92 1.27 -1.94 -20.70
C THR A 92 2.08 -2.73 -19.69
N THR A 93 3.42 -2.61 -19.73
CA THR A 93 4.33 -3.35 -18.86
C THR A 93 4.22 -2.88 -17.42
N ILE A 94 4.29 -1.57 -17.17
CA ILE A 94 4.23 -1.04 -15.80
C ILE A 94 2.86 -1.31 -15.18
N SER A 95 1.77 -1.00 -15.89
CA SER A 95 0.42 -1.22 -15.36
C SER A 95 0.08 -2.70 -15.18
N GLY A 96 0.76 -3.59 -15.91
CA GLY A 96 0.63 -5.05 -15.74
C GLY A 96 1.48 -5.60 -14.58
N ALA A 97 2.65 -5.02 -14.32
CA ALA A 97 3.57 -5.47 -13.28
C ALA A 97 3.24 -4.90 -11.88
N ALA A 98 2.59 -3.73 -11.82
CA ALA A 98 2.26 -3.05 -10.58
C ALA A 98 1.17 -3.76 -9.75
N ASP A 99 0.27 -4.53 -10.40
CA ASP A 99 -0.76 -5.35 -9.74
C ASP A 99 -1.59 -4.60 -8.66
N GLY A 100 -1.89 -3.32 -8.94
CA GLY A 100 -2.67 -2.46 -8.05
C GLY A 100 -1.89 -1.77 -6.92
N LEU A 101 -0.57 -1.97 -6.84
CA LEU A 101 0.38 -1.30 -5.93
C LEU A 101 1.07 -0.08 -6.54
#